data_AF-A0A840X8M4-F1
#
_entry.id   AF-A0A840X8M4-F1
#
_cell.length_a   1.000
_cell.length_b   1.000
_cell.length_c   1.000
_cell.angle_alpha   90.00
_cell.angle_beta   90.00
_cell.angle_gamma   90.00
#
_symmetry.space_group_name_H-M   'P 1'
#
loop_
_entity.id
_entity.type
_entity.pdbx_description
1 polymer ?
#
loop_
_entity_poly.entity_id
_entity_poly.type
_entity_poly.pdbx_seq_one_letter_code
_entity_poly.pdbx_strand_id
1 'polypeptide(L)'
;MSRREAPTIESRLALDVRPVAEPFPYRYRMSGTPTRPLPSWEALHDLLHLLGLERTYYFLIIDRSDGCERWAQVIGHPEQMAVELGLPDAPMRVYRTEGDQSHSTITSALGYLVDARRSDLFTAAEAHALIRSWLERGLLGLDGTALRTPDDWD
;
A
#
# COMPACT_ATOMS: atom_id res chain seq x y z
N MET A 1 -13.97 27.51 -70.29
CA MET A 1 -14.10 28.32 -69.05
C MET A 1 -13.82 27.38 -67.86
N SER A 2 -12.59 27.39 -67.33
CA SER A 2 -12.22 26.53 -66.18
C SER A 2 -12.76 27.11 -64.88
N ARG A 3 -13.60 26.36 -64.17
CA ARG A 3 -13.95 26.65 -62.77
C ARG A 3 -12.76 26.26 -61.91
N ARG A 4 -12.15 27.23 -61.22
CA ARG A 4 -11.17 26.99 -60.15
C ARG A 4 -11.93 26.55 -58.91
N GLU A 5 -11.66 25.34 -58.44
CA GLU A 5 -12.07 24.89 -57.11
C GLU A 5 -11.20 25.60 -56.05
N ALA A 6 -11.85 26.13 -55.01
CA ALA A 6 -11.17 26.68 -53.84
C ALA A 6 -10.93 25.54 -52.84
N PRO A 7 -9.73 25.38 -52.25
CA PRO A 7 -9.52 24.40 -51.22
C PRO A 7 -10.14 24.90 -49.90
N THR A 8 -11.17 24.20 -49.44
CA THR A 8 -11.73 24.38 -48.09
C THR A 8 -10.73 23.82 -47.08
N ILE A 9 -10.02 24.69 -46.36
CA ILE A 9 -9.18 24.30 -45.22
C ILE A 9 -10.12 24.13 -44.01
N GLU A 10 -10.60 22.92 -43.78
CA GLU A 10 -11.25 22.59 -42.51
C GLU A 10 -10.19 22.48 -41.42
N SER A 11 -10.16 23.48 -40.52
CA SER A 11 -9.38 23.46 -39.28
C SER A 11 -9.88 22.35 -38.36
N ARG A 12 -9.30 21.15 -38.48
CA ARG A 12 -9.36 20.13 -37.43
C ARG A 12 -8.18 20.28 -36.48
N LEU A 13 -8.22 21.34 -35.66
CA LEU A 13 -7.56 21.29 -34.35
C LEU A 13 -8.40 20.36 -33.48
N ALA A 14 -8.18 19.06 -33.62
CA ALA A 14 -8.53 18.14 -32.56
C ALA A 14 -7.73 18.58 -31.34
N LEU A 15 -8.39 19.20 -30.37
CA LEU A 15 -7.84 19.33 -29.03
C LEU A 15 -7.49 17.91 -28.59
N ASP A 16 -6.19 17.63 -28.55
CA ASP A 16 -5.62 16.43 -27.98
C ASP A 16 -5.88 16.50 -26.47
N VAL A 17 -7.12 16.23 -26.07
CA VAL A 17 -7.52 16.07 -24.66
C VAL A 17 -6.88 14.78 -24.21
N ARG A 18 -5.61 14.86 -23.82
CA ARG A 18 -4.96 13.77 -23.11
C ARG A 18 -5.81 13.50 -21.87
N PRO A 19 -6.26 12.26 -21.64
CA PRO A 19 -6.92 11.93 -20.39
C PRO A 19 -5.96 12.33 -19.27
N VAL A 20 -6.40 13.23 -18.39
CA VAL A 20 -5.69 13.52 -17.14
C VAL A 20 -5.57 12.18 -16.45
N ALA A 21 -4.34 11.68 -16.29
CA ALA A 21 -4.11 10.41 -15.62
C ALA A 21 -4.81 10.47 -14.26
N GLU A 22 -5.67 9.49 -13.99
CA GLU A 22 -6.35 9.42 -12.71
C GLU A 22 -5.30 9.43 -11.59
N PRO A 23 -5.48 10.24 -10.54
CA PRO A 23 -4.54 10.30 -9.45
C PRO A 23 -4.44 8.93 -8.79
N PHE A 24 -3.23 8.55 -8.38
CA PHE A 24 -3.01 7.29 -7.68
C PHE A 24 -3.91 7.24 -6.43
N PRO A 25 -4.79 6.23 -6.29
CA PRO A 25 -5.97 6.32 -5.42
C PRO A 25 -5.67 6.03 -3.95
N TYR A 26 -4.44 6.28 -3.49
CA TYR A 26 -3.98 5.94 -2.14
C TYR A 26 -3.40 7.15 -1.43
N ARG A 27 -3.53 7.16 -0.12
CA ARG A 27 -2.92 8.12 0.78
C ARG A 27 -2.08 7.38 1.80
N TYR A 28 -1.13 8.08 2.38
CA TYR A 28 -0.34 7.55 3.47
C TYR A 28 -0.24 8.55 4.61
N ARG A 29 0.01 8.02 5.81
CA ARG A 29 0.30 8.77 7.02
C ARG A 29 1.45 8.10 7.74
N MET A 30 2.57 8.82 7.88
CA MET A 30 3.63 8.44 8.80
C MET A 30 3.43 9.11 10.15
N SER A 31 3.97 8.51 11.21
CA SER A 31 3.95 9.08 12.55
C SER A 31 4.41 10.54 12.60
N GLY A 32 3.61 11.40 13.25
CA GLY A 32 3.91 12.83 13.39
C GLY A 32 3.72 13.67 12.12
N THR A 33 3.27 13.07 11.02
CA THR A 33 3.02 13.78 9.75
C THR A 33 1.53 13.81 9.38
N PRO A 34 1.06 14.86 8.68
CA PRO A 34 -0.28 14.86 8.13
C PRO A 34 -0.41 13.81 7.01
N THR A 35 -1.64 13.33 6.77
CA THR A 35 -1.94 12.45 5.65
C THR A 35 -1.60 13.12 4.32
N ARG A 36 -0.93 12.39 3.42
CA ARG A 36 -0.48 12.87 2.10
C ARG A 36 -0.90 11.90 1.00
N PRO A 37 -1.08 12.38 -0.25
CA PRO A 37 -1.25 11.49 -1.40
C PRO A 37 0.00 10.61 -1.57
N LEU A 38 -0.21 9.31 -1.80
CA LEU A 38 0.86 8.41 -2.23
C LEU A 38 1.03 8.60 -3.75
N PRO A 39 2.24 8.83 -4.28
CA PRO A 39 2.40 9.11 -5.71
C PRO A 39 2.49 7.84 -6.57
N SER A 40 3.01 6.73 -6.02
CA SER A 40 3.14 5.45 -6.73
C SER A 40 3.41 4.29 -5.78
N TRP A 41 3.45 3.06 -6.31
CA TRP A 41 3.86 1.88 -5.55
C TRP A 41 5.35 1.90 -5.19
N GLU A 42 6.21 2.45 -6.05
CA GLU A 42 7.64 2.60 -5.78
C GLU A 42 7.85 3.52 -4.57
N ALA A 43 7.09 4.61 -4.47
CA ALA A 43 7.14 5.48 -3.31
C ALA A 43 6.72 4.78 -2.01
N LEU A 44 5.77 3.83 -2.06
CA LEU A 44 5.45 3.00 -0.89
C LEU A 44 6.65 2.13 -0.48
N HIS A 45 7.33 1.54 -1.45
CA HIS A 45 8.52 0.72 -1.20
C HIS A 45 9.61 1.55 -0.50
N ASP A 46 9.87 2.77 -0.98
CA ASP A 46 10.83 3.69 -0.38
C ASP A 46 10.41 4.09 1.05
N LEU A 47 9.13 4.40 1.27
CA LEU A 47 8.61 4.75 2.59
C LEU A 47 8.78 3.60 3.61
N LEU A 48 8.60 2.35 3.18
CA LEU A 48 8.84 1.18 4.03
C LEU A 48 10.32 1.05 4.38
N HIS A 49 11.23 1.32 3.46
CA HIS A 49 12.67 1.30 3.76
C HIS A 49 13.11 2.43 4.68
N LEU A 50 12.40 3.56 4.69
CA LEU A 50 12.64 4.66 5.63
C LEU A 50 12.04 4.41 7.02
N LEU A 51 10.98 3.61 7.10
CA LEU A 51 10.32 3.29 8.35
C LEU A 51 11.30 2.58 9.30
N GLY A 52 11.34 3.01 10.55
CA GLY A 52 12.21 2.38 11.54
C GLY A 52 13.65 2.90 11.53
N LEU A 53 14.11 3.59 10.47
CA LEU A 53 15.48 4.13 10.42
C LEU A 53 15.64 5.39 11.27
N GLU A 54 14.58 6.20 11.37
CA GLU A 54 14.56 7.41 12.22
C GLU A 54 13.49 7.29 13.30
N ARG A 55 13.81 7.80 14.50
CA ARG A 55 12.87 7.82 15.64
C ARG A 55 11.54 8.51 15.34
N THR A 56 11.57 9.47 14.42
CA THR A 56 10.40 10.22 13.97
C THR A 56 9.38 9.34 13.23
N TYR A 57 9.83 8.24 12.61
CA TYR A 57 9.07 7.39 11.70
C TYR A 57 8.95 5.97 12.25
N TYR A 58 7.93 5.73 13.08
CA TYR A 58 7.76 4.48 13.81
C TYR A 58 6.48 3.71 13.46
N PHE A 59 5.56 4.30 12.70
CA PHE A 59 4.51 3.58 11.97
C PHE A 59 4.22 4.24 10.62
N LEU A 60 3.66 3.46 9.71
CA LEU A 60 3.12 3.90 8.42
C LEU A 60 1.71 3.34 8.25
N ILE A 61 0.75 4.18 7.85
CA ILE A 61 -0.60 3.77 7.46
C ILE A 61 -0.82 4.14 6.01
N ILE A 62 -1.46 3.26 5.25
CA ILE A 62 -1.83 3.47 3.85
C ILE A 62 -3.31 3.14 3.69
N ASP A 63 -4.08 4.04 3.10
CA ASP A 63 -5.52 3.90 2.92
C ASP A 63 -5.94 4.25 1.49
N ARG A 64 -7.06 3.66 1.06
CA ARG A 64 -7.72 4.02 -0.19
C ARG A 64 -8.46 5.34 -0.04
N SER A 65 -8.26 6.22 -1.02
CA SER A 65 -8.84 7.56 -1.04
C SER A 65 -10.18 7.67 -1.75
N ASP A 66 -10.65 6.58 -2.35
CA ASP A 66 -11.86 6.49 -3.18
C ASP A 66 -13.10 6.03 -2.40
N GLY A 67 -13.03 6.00 -1.07
CA GLY A 67 -14.13 5.60 -0.20
C GLY A 67 -14.24 4.08 0.04
N CYS A 68 -13.33 3.28 -0.55
CA CYS A 68 -13.22 1.88 -0.17
C CYS A 68 -12.54 1.78 1.20
N GLU A 69 -13.18 1.12 2.17
CA GLU A 69 -12.71 0.98 3.55
C GLU A 69 -11.58 -0.06 3.69
N ARG A 70 -10.55 0.04 2.84
CA ARG A 70 -9.34 -0.78 2.92
C ARG A 70 -8.14 0.07 3.27
N TRP A 71 -7.46 -0.32 4.34
CA TRP A 71 -6.22 0.28 4.78
C TRP A 71 -5.26 -0.79 5.28
N ALA A 72 -3.98 -0.42 5.39
CA ALA A 72 -2.93 -1.22 5.99
C ALA A 72 -2.08 -0.34 6.92
N GLN A 73 -1.60 -0.92 8.02
CA GLN A 73 -0.65 -0.32 8.95
C GLN A 73 0.60 -1.19 9.02
N VAL A 74 1.75 -0.53 9.12
CA VAL A 74 3.05 -1.17 9.24
C VAL A 74 3.81 -0.56 10.40
N ILE A 75 4.43 -1.42 11.21
CA ILE A 75 5.29 -1.04 12.34
C ILE A 75 6.54 -1.91 12.31
N GLY A 76 7.70 -1.32 12.61
CA GLY A 76 8.96 -2.04 12.76
C GLY A 76 10.11 -1.43 11.96
N HIS A 77 11.12 -2.24 11.71
CA HIS A 77 12.29 -1.90 10.90
C HIS A 77 12.20 -2.59 9.54
N PRO A 78 12.95 -2.14 8.50
CA PRO A 78 12.85 -2.69 7.15
C PRO A 78 13.06 -4.21 7.03
N GLU A 79 13.80 -4.81 7.96
CA GLU A 79 14.05 -6.25 8.00
C GLU A 79 13.00 -7.03 8.80
N GLN A 80 12.21 -6.36 9.64
CA GLN A 80 11.27 -6.95 10.59
C GLN A 80 10.08 -6.00 10.79
N MET A 81 9.07 -6.18 9.97
CA MET A 81 7.83 -5.41 9.97
C MET A 81 6.64 -6.28 10.34
N ALA A 82 5.83 -5.79 11.26
CA ALA A 82 4.48 -6.30 11.48
C ALA A 82 3.50 -5.52 10.59
N VAL A 83 2.58 -6.25 9.93
CA VAL A 83 1.57 -5.66 9.04
C VAL A 83 0.17 -5.95 9.60
N GLU A 84 -0.64 -4.91 9.71
CA GLU A 84 -2.06 -5.00 10.07
C GLU A 84 -2.93 -4.48 8.94
N LEU A 85 -4.04 -5.14 8.67
CA LEU A 85 -4.95 -4.79 7.60
C LEU A 85 -6.31 -4.44 8.19
N GLY A 86 -6.89 -3.33 7.74
CA GLY A 86 -8.22 -2.92 8.15
C GLY A 86 -9.31 -3.76 7.48
N LEU A 87 -10.04 -4.55 8.25
CA LEU A 87 -11.29 -5.20 7.82
C LEU A 87 -12.50 -4.41 8.37
N PRO A 88 -13.72 -4.61 7.82
CA PRO A 88 -14.92 -3.93 8.29
C PRO A 88 -15.18 -4.09 9.81
N ASP A 89 -14.89 -5.26 10.36
CA ASP A 89 -15.20 -5.57 11.76
C ASP A 89 -14.06 -5.22 12.73
N ALA A 90 -12.81 -5.46 12.32
CA ALA A 90 -11.62 -5.22 13.14
C ALA A 90 -10.33 -5.24 12.30
N PRO A 91 -9.25 -4.58 12.75
CA PRO A 91 -7.94 -4.79 12.15
C PRO A 91 -7.46 -6.22 12.40
N MET A 92 -6.80 -6.80 11.39
CA MET A 92 -6.23 -8.14 11.45
C MET A 92 -4.71 -8.08 11.26
N ARG A 93 -3.98 -8.73 12.17
CA ARG A 93 -2.52 -8.93 12.04
C ARG A 93 -2.26 -10.03 11.01
N VAL A 94 -1.43 -9.74 10.02
CA VAL A 94 -1.00 -10.72 9.01
C VAL A 94 0.08 -11.62 9.61
N TYR A 95 -0.01 -12.93 9.38
CA TYR A 95 0.99 -13.89 9.82
C TYR A 95 1.16 -15.02 8.79
N ARG A 96 2.36 -15.62 8.80
CA ARG A 96 2.72 -16.80 8.01
C ARG A 96 2.14 -18.05 8.68
N THR A 97 1.34 -18.81 7.95
CA THR A 97 0.64 -20.02 8.43
C THR A 97 1.58 -21.15 8.82
N GLU A 98 2.67 -21.35 8.06
CA GLU A 98 3.71 -22.35 8.35
C GLU A 98 4.89 -21.76 9.16
N GLY A 99 4.78 -20.51 9.61
CA GLY A 99 5.85 -19.81 10.31
C GLY A 99 5.98 -20.22 11.78
N ASP A 100 7.19 -20.05 12.32
CA ASP A 100 7.45 -20.21 13.76
C ASP A 100 6.54 -19.27 14.58
N GLN A 101 5.73 -19.88 15.44
CA GLN A 101 4.78 -19.20 16.32
C GLN A 101 5.42 -18.71 17.63
N SER A 102 6.73 -18.87 17.80
CA SER A 102 7.45 -18.36 18.95
C SER A 102 7.26 -16.85 19.09
N HIS A 103 7.00 -16.42 20.32
CA HIS A 103 6.86 -15.01 20.64
C HIS A 103 8.19 -14.31 20.40
N SER A 104 8.10 -13.18 19.73
CA SER A 104 9.17 -12.23 19.52
C SER A 104 8.71 -10.85 19.96
N THR A 105 9.65 -9.92 20.07
CA THR A 105 9.34 -8.53 20.34
C THR A 105 10.14 -7.72 19.34
N ILE A 106 9.45 -6.93 18.54
CA ILE A 106 10.10 -5.94 17.69
C ILE A 106 10.11 -4.61 18.43
N THR A 107 11.19 -3.87 18.26
CA THR A 107 11.29 -2.52 18.81
C THR A 107 10.97 -1.54 17.68
N SER A 108 10.02 -0.64 17.92
CA SER A 108 9.79 0.48 17.01
C SER A 108 10.92 1.50 17.11
N ALA A 109 11.07 2.40 16.14
CA ALA A 109 12.10 3.44 16.22
C ALA A 109 11.99 4.37 17.44
N LEU A 110 10.80 4.49 18.06
CA LEU A 110 10.61 5.23 19.31
C LEU A 110 11.02 4.45 20.57
N GLY A 111 11.44 3.20 20.44
CA GLY A 111 11.75 2.32 21.56
C GLY A 111 10.54 1.62 22.16
N TYR A 112 9.33 1.79 21.60
CA TYR A 112 8.18 0.99 22.03
C TYR A 112 8.36 -0.46 21.59
N LEU A 113 8.13 -1.36 22.53
CA LEU A 113 8.10 -2.79 22.29
C LEU A 113 6.74 -3.18 21.71
N VAL A 114 6.76 -3.89 20.60
CA VAL A 114 5.57 -4.44 19.95
C VAL A 114 5.70 -5.96 20.01
N ASP A 115 4.74 -6.59 20.66
CA ASP A 115 4.64 -8.05 20.65
C ASP A 115 4.28 -8.52 19.23
N ALA A 116 5.08 -9.45 18.73
CA ALA A 116 4.92 -10.04 17.41
C ALA A 116 5.47 -11.47 17.43
N ARG A 117 4.83 -12.42 16.78
CA ARG A 117 5.45 -13.74 16.57
C ARG A 117 6.43 -13.64 15.42
N ARG A 118 7.38 -14.58 15.32
CA ARG A 118 8.25 -14.65 14.13
C ARG A 118 7.46 -14.83 12.84
N SER A 119 6.31 -15.50 12.90
CA SER A 119 5.35 -15.61 11.80
C SER A 119 4.74 -14.28 11.36
N ASP A 120 4.76 -13.25 12.19
CA ASP A 120 4.12 -11.96 11.91
C ASP A 120 5.08 -10.98 11.22
N LEU A 121 6.35 -11.37 11.06
CA LEU A 121 7.42 -10.51 10.61
C LEU A 121 7.68 -10.69 9.11
N PHE A 122 7.72 -9.54 8.43
CA PHE A 122 7.97 -9.42 7.01
C PHE A 122 9.09 -8.40 6.76
N THR A 123 9.85 -8.60 5.70
CA THR A 123 10.74 -7.58 5.14
C THR A 123 9.91 -6.46 4.50
N ALA A 124 10.53 -5.31 4.25
CA ALA A 124 9.91 -4.20 3.54
C ALA A 124 9.38 -4.61 2.15
N ALA A 125 10.09 -5.48 1.44
CA ALA A 125 9.66 -5.99 0.15
C ALA A 125 8.42 -6.90 0.25
N GLU A 126 8.37 -7.78 1.24
CA GLU A 126 7.21 -8.63 1.52
C GLU A 126 6.01 -7.78 1.98
N ALA A 127 6.23 -6.82 2.89
CA ALA A 127 5.18 -5.90 3.34
C ALA A 127 4.61 -5.09 2.17
N HIS A 128 5.47 -4.61 1.26
CA HIS A 128 5.06 -3.89 0.05
C HIS A 128 4.09 -4.70 -0.81
N ALA A 129 4.46 -5.95 -1.13
CA ALA A 129 3.63 -6.81 -1.96
C ALA A 129 2.32 -7.22 -1.25
N LEU A 130 2.33 -7.46 0.07
CA LEU A 130 1.13 -7.70 0.87
C LEU A 130 0.15 -6.52 0.82
N ILE A 131 0.65 -5.31 1.11
CA ILE A 131 -0.15 -4.09 1.16
C ILE A 131 -0.75 -3.81 -0.21
N ARG A 132 0.05 -3.95 -1.27
CA ARG A 132 -0.43 -3.76 -2.65
C ARG A 132 -1.57 -4.73 -2.99
N SER A 133 -1.36 -6.04 -2.75
CA SER A 133 -2.37 -7.06 -3.02
C SER A 133 -3.67 -6.80 -2.27
N TRP A 134 -3.56 -6.41 -0.99
CA TRP A 134 -4.70 -6.05 -0.15
C TRP A 134 -5.46 -4.83 -0.69
N LEU A 135 -4.74 -3.73 -0.90
CA LEU A 135 -5.33 -2.45 -1.29
C LEU A 135 -5.91 -2.49 -2.71
N GLU A 136 -5.26 -3.16 -3.66
CA GLU A 136 -5.78 -3.29 -5.03
C GLU A 136 -6.96 -4.28 -5.06
N ARG A 137 -6.75 -5.49 -4.56
CA ARG A 137 -7.60 -6.65 -4.88
C ARG A 137 -8.40 -7.20 -3.70
N GLY A 138 -8.08 -6.79 -2.47
CA GLY A 138 -8.68 -7.34 -1.26
C GLY A 138 -8.16 -8.74 -0.99
N LEU A 139 -6.97 -9.06 -1.51
CA LEU A 139 -6.37 -10.38 -1.42
C LEU A 139 -5.24 -10.38 -0.41
N LEU A 140 -5.16 -11.46 0.35
CA LEU A 140 -4.08 -11.76 1.29
C LEU A 140 -3.18 -12.80 0.61
N GLY A 141 -2.09 -12.37 -0.01
CA GLY A 141 -1.26 -13.23 -0.85
C GLY A 141 0.10 -12.62 -1.15
N LEU A 142 1.18 -13.30 -0.73
CA LEU A 142 2.51 -13.04 -1.29
C LEU A 142 2.80 -13.90 -2.51
N ASP A 143 2.41 -15.18 -2.56
CA ASP A 143 2.68 -16.05 -3.72
C ASP A 143 1.69 -17.23 -3.88
N GLY A 144 0.44 -17.08 -3.45
CA GLY A 144 -0.65 -17.95 -3.92
C GLY A 144 -0.73 -19.39 -3.38
N THR A 145 -0.14 -19.76 -2.24
CA THR A 145 -0.28 -21.16 -1.75
C THR A 145 -0.67 -21.42 -0.30
N ALA A 146 -0.73 -20.44 0.62
CA ALA A 146 -1.44 -20.66 1.90
C ALA A 146 -1.64 -19.37 2.71
N LEU A 147 -2.77 -18.67 2.56
CA LEU A 147 -3.18 -17.62 3.50
C LEU A 147 -4.70 -17.64 3.71
N ARG A 148 -5.11 -17.41 4.96
CA ARG A 148 -6.53 -17.33 5.35
C ARG A 148 -7.08 -15.93 5.07
N THR A 149 -8.15 -15.89 4.29
CA THR A 149 -9.12 -14.80 4.13
C THR A 149 -10.12 -14.81 5.30
N PRO A 150 -10.88 -13.72 5.52
CA PRO A 150 -11.99 -13.72 6.48
C PRO A 150 -13.00 -14.86 6.24
N ASP A 151 -13.14 -15.33 5.00
CA ASP A 151 -14.01 -16.45 4.62
C ASP A 151 -13.47 -17.83 5.06
N ASP A 152 -12.21 -17.93 5.50
CA ASP A 152 -11.61 -19.18 5.99
C ASP A 152 -11.86 -19.42 7.51
N TRP A 153 -12.81 -18.69 8.10
CA TRP A 153 -13.12 -18.69 9.54
C TRP A 153 -14.54 -19.19 9.89
N ASP A 154 -15.28 -19.72 8.92
CA ASP A 154 -16.50 -20.53 9.17
C ASP A 154 -16.18 -21.84 9.95
#